data_AF-A0A957SPP1-F1
#
_entry.id   AF-A0A957SPP1-F1
#
_cell.length_a   1.000
_cell.length_b   1.000
_cell.length_c   1.000
_cell.angle_alpha   90.00
_cell.angle_beta   90.00
_cell.angle_gamma   90.00
#
_symmetry.space_group_name_H-M   'P 1'
#
loop_
_entity.id
_entity.type
_entity.pdbx_description
1 polymer ?
#
loop_
_entity_poly.entity_id
_entity_poly.type
_entity_poly.pdbx_seq_one_letter_code
_entity_poly.pdbx_strand_id
1 'polypeptide(L)' 'TALRKQMRAAAANPKKGRQRNEIKQGYYSVPAEKHHIYYRIGDAHIEIIDVLHQSMEPSLHL' A
#
# COMPACT_ATOMS: atom_id res chain seq x y z
N THR A 1 -13.13 2.12 10.24
CA THR A 1 -13.12 2.30 8.78
C THR A 1 -12.23 1.25 8.14
N ALA A 2 -12.47 0.91 6.86
CA ALA A 2 -11.67 -0.08 6.14
C ALA A 2 -10.18 0.28 6.06
N LEU A 3 -9.84 1.55 5.89
CA LEU A 3 -8.45 2.04 5.89
C LEU A 3 -7.68 1.61 7.15
N ARG A 4 -8.21 1.91 8.34
CA ARG A 4 -7.54 1.55 9.61
C ARG A 4 -7.38 0.03 9.76
N LYS A 5 -8.37 -0.75 9.33
CA LYS A 5 -8.30 -2.23 9.36
C LYS A 5 -7.18 -2.73 8.44
N GLN A 6 -7.11 -2.21 7.21
CA GLN A 6 -6.10 -2.63 6.24
C GLN A 6 -4.69 -2.16 6.59
N MET A 7 -4.53 -0.96 7.14
CA MET A 7 -3.24 -0.49 7.68
C MET A 7 -2.70 -1.41 8.78
N ARG A 8 -3.58 -1.86 9.70
CA ARG A 8 -3.19 -2.82 10.76
C ARG A 8 -2.85 -4.19 10.21
N ALA A 9 -3.62 -4.67 9.23
CA ALA A 9 -3.34 -5.95 8.56
C ALA A 9 -2.00 -5.90 7.79
N ALA A 10 -1.73 -4.79 7.09
CA ALA A 10 -0.46 -4.55 6.43
C ALA A 10 0.70 -4.49 7.42
N ALA A 11 0.54 -3.79 8.55
CA ALA A 11 1.59 -3.74 9.59
C ALA A 11 1.86 -5.12 10.20
N ALA A 12 0.83 -5.96 10.40
CA ALA A 12 0.97 -7.30 10.96
C ALA A 12 1.66 -8.29 9.99
N ASN A 13 1.45 -8.16 8.68
CA ASN A 13 2.09 -9.00 7.67
C ASN A 13 2.51 -8.18 6.43
N PRO A 14 3.59 -7.37 6.53
CA PRO A 14 3.91 -6.36 5.51
C PRO A 14 4.18 -6.92 4.13
N LYS A 15 4.77 -8.12 4.03
CA LYS A 15 5.09 -8.78 2.75
C LYS A 15 3.87 -9.40 2.05
N LYS A 16 2.67 -9.36 2.65
CA LYS A 16 1.42 -9.85 2.05
C LYS A 16 0.82 -8.87 1.04
N GLY A 17 1.18 -7.59 1.11
CA GLY A 17 0.76 -6.61 0.11
C GLY A 17 1.31 -6.92 -1.28
N ARG A 18 0.68 -6.39 -2.32
CA ARG A 18 1.19 -6.48 -3.69
C ARG A 18 2.48 -5.68 -3.78
N GLN A 19 3.58 -6.30 -4.22
CA GLN A 19 4.79 -5.55 -4.57
C GLN A 19 4.51 -4.60 -5.73
N ARG A 20 4.97 -3.36 -5.60
CA ARG A 20 4.78 -2.27 -6.56
C ARG A 20 6.11 -1.85 -7.18
N ASN A 21 6.91 -2.85 -7.60
CA ASN A 21 8.24 -2.62 -8.17
C ASN A 21 8.19 -1.81 -9.47
N GLU A 22 7.05 -1.79 -10.16
CA GLU A 22 6.77 -0.93 -11.31
C GLU A 22 6.68 0.56 -10.95
N ILE A 23 6.38 0.90 -9.69
CA ILE A 23 6.44 2.27 -9.18
C ILE A 23 7.86 2.53 -8.66
N LYS A 24 8.31 1.70 -7.72
CA LYS A 24 9.64 1.75 -7.13
C LYS A 24 9.96 0.45 -6.40
N GLN A 25 11.18 -0.04 -6.49
CA GLN A 25 11.60 -1.24 -5.76
C GLN A 25 11.39 -1.08 -4.25
N GLY A 26 10.87 -2.14 -3.62
CA GLY A 26 10.60 -2.18 -2.18
C GLY A 26 9.26 -1.55 -1.75
N TYR A 27 8.45 -1.08 -2.70
CA TYR A 27 7.12 -0.55 -2.41
C TYR A 27 6.08 -1.68 -2.43
N TYR A 28 5.04 -1.50 -1.63
CA TYR A 28 3.92 -2.42 -1.49
C TYR A 28 2.60 -1.63 -1.52
N SER A 29 1.51 -2.32 -1.86
CA SER A 29 0.17 -1.77 -1.68
C SER A 29 -0.85 -2.80 -1.21
N VAL A 30 -1.87 -2.33 -0.49
CA VAL A 30 -3.08 -3.11 -0.16
C VAL A 30 -4.36 -2.35 -0.52
N PRO A 31 -5.39 -3.03 -1.06
CA PRO A 31 -6.68 -2.40 -1.31
C PRO A 31 -7.45 -2.18 -0.01
N ALA A 32 -8.17 -1.06 0.06
CA ALA A 32 -9.03 -0.67 1.17
C ALA A 32 -10.30 -0.01 0.62
N GLU A 33 -11.29 -0.84 0.28
CA GLU A 33 -12.51 -0.42 -0.44
C GLU A 33 -12.14 0.34 -1.72
N LYS A 34 -12.51 1.63 -1.83
CA LYS A 34 -12.24 2.47 -3.00
C LYS A 34 -10.84 3.07 -3.04
N HIS A 35 -9.99 2.73 -2.06
CA HIS A 35 -8.62 3.27 -1.95
C HIS A 35 -7.57 2.17 -2.03
N HIS A 36 -6.35 2.56 -2.39
CA HIS A 36 -5.15 1.75 -2.26
C HIS A 36 -4.19 2.44 -1.30
N ILE A 37 -3.71 1.69 -0.31
CA ILE A 37 -2.71 2.16 0.65
C ILE A 37 -1.34 1.73 0.14
N TYR A 38 -0.48 2.69 -0.15
CA TYR A 38 0.90 2.46 -0.57
C TYR A 38 1.83 2.61 0.63
N TYR A 39 2.76 1.67 0.77
CA TYR A 39 3.69 1.67 1.89
C TYR A 39 5.02 1.04 1.52
N ARG A 40 6.03 1.29 2.36
CA ARG A 40 7.29 0.53 2.35
C ARG A 40 7.51 -0.15 3.71
N ILE A 41 8.35 -1.18 3.71
CA ILE A 41 8.74 -1.90 4.92
C ILE A 41 10.03 -1.29 5.43
N GLY A 42 10.00 -0.67 6.61
CA GLY A 42 11.19 -0.26 7.35
C GLY A 42 11.60 -1.31 8.38
N ASP A 43 12.58 -0.98 9.21
CA ASP A 43 13.19 -1.96 10.13
C ASP A 43 12.23 -2.41 11.25
N ALA A 44 11.43 -1.49 11.79
CA ALA A 44 10.53 -1.76 12.93
C ALA A 44 9.04 -1.55 12.62
N HIS A 45 8.73 -0.90 11.51
CA HIS A 45 7.36 -0.53 11.15
C HIS A 45 7.20 -0.42 9.62
N ILE A 46 5.95 -0.37 9.17
CA ILE A 46 5.65 0.07 7.81
C ILE A 46 5.50 1.59 7.79
N GLU A 47 5.94 2.20 6.70
CA GLU A 47 5.72 3.62 6.45
C GLU A 47 4.68 3.77 5.36
N ILE A 48 3.54 4.38 5.68
CA ILE A 48 2.51 4.69 4.69
C ILE A 48 3.02 5.87 3.85
N ILE A 49 3.16 5.65 2.56
CA ILE A 49 3.63 6.66 1.60
C ILE A 49 2.45 7.46 1.07
N ASP A 50 1.35 6.79 0.72
CA ASP A 50 0.16 7.45 0.18
C ASP A 50 -1.11 6.58 0.35
N VAL A 51 -2.27 7.23 0.25
CA VAL A 51 -3.59 6.58 0.19
C VAL A 51 -4.34 7.17 -1.00
N LEU A 52 -4.30 6.47 -2.13
CA LEU A 52 -4.89 6.93 -3.38
C LEU A 52 -6.29 6.34 -3.59
N HIS A 53 -7.20 7.10 -4.19
CA HIS A 53 -8.42 6.52 -4.74
C HIS A 53 -8.05 5.56 -5.88
N GLN A 54 -8.80 4.47 -6.07
CA GLN A 54 -8.49 3.45 -7.08
C GLN A 54 -8.45 4.00 -8.52
N SER A 55 -9.11 5.14 -8.79
CA SER A 55 -9.06 5.82 -10.08
C SER A 55 -7.73 6.55 -10.35
N MET A 56 -6.85 6.64 -9.36
CA MET A 56 -5.52 7.24 -9.46
C MET A 56 -4.41 6.18 -9.48
N GLU A 57 -4.76 4.93 -9.81
CA GLU A 57 -3.81 3.82 -9.86
C GLU A 57 -2.65 4.16 -10.81
N PRO A 58 -1.40 4.27 -10.33
CA PRO A 58 -0.27 4.73 -11.13
C PRO A 58 -0.08 3.97 -12.43
N SER A 59 -0.36 2.65 -12.47
CA SER A 59 -0.24 1.88 -13.71
C SER A 59 -1.26 2.24 -14.79
N LEU A 60 -2.29 3.05 -14.49
CA LEU A 60 -3.23 3.59 -15.47
C LEU A 60 -2.71 4.87 -16.16
N HIS A 61 -1.63 5.46 -15.63
CA HIS A 61 -1.12 6.77 -16.04
C HIS A 61 0.37 6.77 -16.42
N LEU A 62 1.03 5.60 -16.35
CA LEU A 62 2.41 5.34 -16.78
C LEU A 62 2.42 4.65 -18.14
#